data_AF-A0A679F5L7-F1
#
_entry.id   AF-A0A679F5L7-F1
#
_cell.length_a   1.000
_cell.length_b   1.000
_cell.length_c   1.000
_cell.angle_alpha   90.00
_cell.angle_beta   90.00
_cell.angle_gamma   90.00
#
_symmetry.space_group_name_H-M   'P 1'
#
loop_
_entity.id
_entity.type
_entity.pdbx_description
1 polymer ?
#
loop_
_entity_poly.entity_id
_entity_poly.type
_entity_poly.pdbx_seq_one_letter_code
_entity_poly.pdbx_strand_id
1 'polypeptide(L)'
;MAAHSFVADKMSKVPTDATDAIRDGHAISDSRLQTLATFTHVMVESRGRPSEGAVRKLLAAGYSENILGVILSIGVKNWSNYANHLIHTPIDDVFASRVWKEAA
;
A
#
# COMPACT_ATOMS: atom_id res chain seq x y z
N MET A 1 9.00 -3.30 3.31
CA MET A 1 7.71 -3.45 4.03
C MET A 1 7.75 -2.96 5.47
N ALA A 2 8.79 -3.28 6.27
CA ALA A 2 8.83 -2.96 7.72
C ALA A 2 8.53 -1.50 8.10
N ALA A 3 9.24 -0.53 7.51
CA ALA A 3 9.06 0.88 7.83
C ALA A 3 7.64 1.39 7.58
N HIS A 4 7.04 1.07 6.42
CA HIS A 4 5.69 1.51 6.09
C HIS A 4 4.63 0.88 6.99
N SER A 5 4.78 -0.40 7.37
CA SER A 5 3.89 -1.02 8.35
C SER A 5 3.98 -0.31 9.70
N PHE A 6 5.21 -0.06 10.20
CA PHE A 6 5.40 0.66 11.46
C PHE A 6 4.77 2.06 11.44
N VAL A 7 5.03 2.84 10.39
CA VAL A 7 4.48 4.21 10.26
C VAL A 7 2.96 4.17 10.14
N ALA A 8 2.40 3.27 9.32
CA ALA A 8 0.97 3.13 9.15
C ALA A 8 0.27 2.83 10.49
N ASP A 9 0.76 1.85 11.24
CA ASP A 9 0.15 1.40 12.49
C ASP A 9 0.35 2.44 13.62
N LYS A 10 1.57 2.96 13.78
CA LYS A 10 1.93 3.77 14.96
C LYS A 10 1.69 5.26 14.77
N MET A 11 1.86 5.79 13.56
CA MET A 11 1.78 7.23 13.27
C MET A 11 0.49 7.59 12.56
N SER A 12 0.15 6.89 11.47
CA SER A 12 -1.04 7.17 10.67
C SER A 12 -2.33 6.56 11.23
N LYS A 13 -2.21 5.72 12.27
CA LYS A 13 -3.33 5.05 12.96
C LYS A 13 -4.17 4.17 12.03
N VAL A 14 -3.54 3.61 10.99
CA VAL A 14 -4.16 2.54 10.21
C VAL A 14 -4.30 1.32 11.13
N PRO A 15 -5.47 0.66 11.16
CA PRO A 15 -5.64 -0.57 11.92
C PRO A 15 -4.61 -1.63 11.53
N THR A 16 -4.00 -2.27 12.54
CA THR A 16 -2.91 -3.24 12.30
C THR A 16 -3.40 -4.47 11.51
N ASP A 17 -4.65 -4.88 11.72
CA ASP A 17 -5.29 -5.96 10.97
C ASP A 17 -5.38 -5.65 9.46
N ALA A 18 -5.60 -4.39 9.09
CA ALA A 18 -5.58 -3.97 7.69
C ALA A 18 -4.17 -4.02 7.09
N THR A 19 -3.13 -3.58 7.82
CA THR A 19 -1.76 -3.65 7.32
C THR A 19 -1.22 -5.06 7.28
N ASP A 20 -1.63 -5.93 8.21
CA ASP A 20 -1.34 -7.37 8.19
C ASP A 20 -2.02 -8.06 7.01
N ALA A 21 -3.31 -7.79 6.78
CA ALA A 21 -4.01 -8.32 5.61
C ALA A 21 -3.31 -7.97 4.28
N ILE A 22 -2.87 -6.71 4.12
CA ILE A 22 -2.12 -6.29 2.93
C ILE A 22 -0.80 -7.06 2.79
N ARG A 23 -0.05 -7.24 3.89
CA ARG A 23 1.24 -7.93 3.87
C ARG A 23 1.11 -9.41 3.53
N ASP A 24 0.02 -10.03 3.98
CA ASP A 24 -0.22 -11.45 3.79
C ASP A 24 -1.04 -11.77 2.54
N GLY A 25 -1.42 -10.75 1.76
CA GLY A 25 -2.23 -10.92 0.55
C GLY A 25 -3.68 -11.32 0.83
N HIS A 26 -4.19 -11.02 2.03
CA HIS A 26 -5.57 -11.26 2.43
C HIS A 26 -6.47 -10.05 2.19
N ALA A 27 -7.79 -10.29 2.22
CA ALA A 27 -8.77 -9.21 2.17
C ALA A 27 -8.75 -8.37 3.47
N ILE A 28 -8.89 -7.06 3.31
CA ILE A 28 -9.06 -6.09 4.39
C ILE A 28 -10.54 -6.03 4.77
N SER A 29 -10.84 -6.13 6.06
CA SER A 29 -12.23 -6.11 6.57
C SER A 29 -12.95 -4.78 6.30
N ASP A 30 -12.24 -3.66 6.37
CA ASP A 30 -12.79 -2.35 6.00
C ASP A 30 -12.95 -2.25 4.47
N SER A 31 -14.20 -2.17 4.01
CA SER A 31 -14.54 -2.19 2.59
C SER A 31 -14.01 -0.96 1.82
N ARG A 32 -13.87 0.19 2.49
CA ARG A 32 -13.33 1.41 1.89
C ARG A 32 -11.82 1.25 1.69
N LEU A 33 -11.08 0.77 2.69
CA LEU A 33 -9.66 0.44 2.58
C LEU A 33 -9.39 -0.69 1.59
N GLN A 34 -10.22 -1.74 1.56
CA GLN A 34 -10.13 -2.80 0.56
C GLN A 34 -10.28 -2.24 -0.86
N THR A 35 -11.24 -1.34 -1.08
CA THR A 35 -11.44 -0.71 -2.39
C THR A 35 -10.22 0.10 -2.81
N LEU A 36 -9.61 0.84 -1.89
CA LEU A 36 -8.37 1.57 -2.13
C LEU A 36 -7.19 0.66 -2.45
N ALA A 37 -7.01 -0.42 -1.68
CA ALA A 37 -5.94 -1.39 -1.92
C ALA A 37 -6.10 -2.04 -3.30
N THR A 38 -7.30 -2.50 -3.64
CA THR A 38 -7.62 -3.08 -4.96
C THR A 38 -7.36 -2.08 -6.08
N PHE A 39 -7.81 -0.83 -5.95
CA PHE A 39 -7.58 0.18 -6.98
C PHE A 39 -6.08 0.49 -7.13
N THR A 40 -5.33 0.53 -6.03
CA THR A 40 -3.88 0.75 -6.06
C THR A 40 -3.17 -0.39 -6.79
N HIS A 41 -3.56 -1.65 -6.58
CA HIS A 41 -3.04 -2.78 -7.34
C HIS A 41 -3.35 -2.65 -8.83
N VAL A 42 -4.59 -2.33 -9.20
CA VAL A 42 -4.98 -2.09 -10.60
C VAL A 42 -4.11 -1.01 -11.23
N MET A 43 -3.84 0.09 -10.52
CA MET A 43 -2.99 1.17 -11.01
C MET A 43 -1.55 0.71 -11.27
N VAL A 44 -0.98 -0.10 -10.37
CA VAL A 44 0.37 -0.65 -10.53
C VAL A 44 0.43 -1.62 -11.71
N GLU A 45 -0.47 -2.60 -11.77
CA GLU A 45 -0.49 -3.64 -12.81
C GLU A 45 -0.75 -3.06 -14.21
N SER A 46 -1.73 -2.15 -14.30
CA SER A 46 -2.07 -1.47 -15.56
C SER A 46 -1.10 -0.37 -15.97
N ARG A 47 -0.07 -0.10 -15.15
CA ARG A 47 0.87 1.03 -15.33
C ARG A 47 0.15 2.37 -15.50
N GLY A 48 -0.83 2.62 -14.62
CA GLY A 48 -1.61 3.86 -14.58
C GLY A 48 -2.71 3.96 -15.63
N ARG A 49 -3.14 2.84 -16.23
CA ARG A 49 -4.22 2.78 -17.22
C ARG A 49 -5.39 1.93 -16.71
N PRO A 50 -6.05 2.33 -15.60
CA PRO A 50 -7.18 1.57 -15.06
C PRO A 50 -8.36 1.62 -16.04
N SER A 51 -9.22 0.61 -16.00
CA SER A 51 -10.49 0.68 -16.71
C SER A 51 -11.41 1.72 -16.07
N GLU A 52 -12.35 2.28 -16.84
CA GLU A 52 -13.36 3.19 -16.28
C GLU A 52 -14.18 2.52 -15.16
N GLY A 53 -14.41 1.20 -15.26
CA GLY A 53 -15.11 0.43 -14.23
C GLY A 53 -14.36 0.43 -12.90
N ALA A 54 -13.03 0.36 -12.92
CA ALA A 54 -12.21 0.44 -11.70
C ALA A 54 -12.29 1.84 -11.07
N VAL A 55 -12.25 2.90 -11.90
CA VAL A 55 -12.42 4.29 -11.45
C VAL A 55 -13.81 4.50 -10.84
N ARG A 56 -14.87 4.02 -11.51
CA ARG A 56 -16.25 4.12 -10.99
C ARG A 56 -16.43 3.43 -9.63
N LYS A 57 -15.86 2.23 -9.45
CA LYS A 57 -15.90 1.52 -8.15
C LYS A 57 -15.22 2.31 -7.03
N LEU A 58 -14.08 2.93 -7.33
CA LEU A 58 -13.35 3.76 -6.37
C LEU A 58 -14.16 5.00 -5.97
N LEU A 59 -14.72 5.72 -6.93
CA LEU A 59 -15.56 6.90 -6.66
C LEU A 59 -16.83 6.52 -5.89
N ALA A 60 -17.45 5.38 -6.20
CA ALA A 60 -18.61 4.86 -5.47
C ALA A 60 -18.30 4.52 -4.00
N ALA A 61 -17.06 4.19 -3.66
CA ALA A 61 -16.61 4.00 -2.28
C ALA A 61 -16.37 5.34 -1.52
N GLY A 62 -16.66 6.48 -2.16
CA GLY A 62 -16.58 7.81 -1.56
C GLY A 62 -15.18 8.42 -1.58
N TYR A 63 -14.33 8.01 -2.52
CA TYR A 63 -13.07 8.70 -2.84
C TYR A 63 -13.31 9.82 -3.86
N SER A 64 -12.46 10.85 -3.82
CA SER A 64 -12.54 12.04 -4.69
C SER A 64 -11.22 12.29 -5.42
N GLU A 65 -11.08 13.42 -6.11
CA GLU A 65 -9.87 13.83 -6.84
C GLU A 65 -8.60 13.83 -5.98
N ASN A 66 -8.70 13.98 -4.66
CA ASN A 66 -7.55 13.84 -3.74
C ASN A 66 -6.87 12.46 -3.84
N ILE A 67 -7.51 11.48 -4.49
CA ILE A 67 -6.94 10.16 -4.78
C ILE A 67 -5.75 10.20 -5.75
N LEU A 68 -5.47 11.34 -6.40
CA LEU A 68 -4.20 11.55 -7.11
C LEU A 68 -2.98 11.30 -6.21
N GLY A 69 -3.15 11.36 -4.87
CA GLY A 69 -2.16 10.90 -3.91
C GLY A 69 -1.71 9.43 -4.11
N VAL A 70 -2.54 8.56 -4.69
CA VAL A 70 -2.16 7.19 -5.07
C VAL A 70 -1.08 7.20 -6.15
N ILE A 71 -1.23 8.06 -7.17
CA ILE A 71 -0.25 8.18 -8.26
C ILE A 71 1.09 8.65 -7.71
N LEU A 72 1.08 9.69 -6.86
CA LEU A 72 2.27 10.18 -6.17
C LEU A 72 2.92 9.07 -5.34
N SER A 73 2.12 8.35 -4.55
CA SER A 73 2.62 7.28 -3.67
C SER A 73 3.25 6.14 -4.46
N ILE A 74 2.67 5.74 -5.59
CA ILE A 74 3.25 4.72 -6.49
C ILE A 74 4.59 5.20 -7.04
N GLY A 75 4.68 6.45 -7.53
CA GLY A 75 5.92 7.01 -8.06
C GLY A 75 7.05 7.02 -7.04
N VAL A 76 6.79 7.60 -5.86
CA VAL A 76 7.74 7.64 -4.74
C VAL A 76 8.16 6.22 -4.34
N LYS A 77 7.21 5.28 -4.30
CA LYS A 77 7.50 3.93 -3.86
C LYS A 77 8.30 3.13 -4.88
N ASN A 78 8.07 3.32 -6.18
CA ASN A 78 8.89 2.69 -7.21
C ASN A 78 10.37 3.09 -7.05
N TRP A 79 10.66 4.39 -6.91
CA TRP A 79 12.03 4.87 -6.70
C TRP A 79 12.64 4.32 -5.41
N SER A 80 11.92 4.42 -4.30
CA SER A 80 12.39 3.92 -3.00
C SER A 80 12.61 2.41 -3.00
N ASN A 81 11.71 1.62 -3.59
CA ASN A 81 11.87 0.18 -3.69
C ASN A 81 13.08 -0.19 -4.54
N TYR A 82 13.24 0.44 -5.71
CA TYR A 82 14.37 0.15 -6.60
C TYR A 82 15.72 0.47 -5.95
N ALA A 83 15.80 1.61 -5.26
CA ALA A 83 16.99 1.94 -4.47
C ALA A 83 17.29 0.84 -3.43
N ASN A 84 16.31 0.49 -2.60
CA ASN A 84 16.49 -0.53 -1.56
C ASN A 84 16.82 -1.93 -2.12
N HIS A 85 16.27 -2.31 -3.26
CA HIS A 85 16.61 -3.57 -3.93
C HIS A 85 18.05 -3.56 -4.43
N LEU A 86 18.53 -2.43 -4.96
CA LEU A 86 19.87 -2.30 -5.54
C LEU A 86 20.97 -2.30 -4.47
N ILE A 87 20.77 -1.56 -3.38
CA ILE A 87 21.81 -1.36 -2.36
C ILE A 87 21.58 -2.16 -1.08
N HIS A 88 20.53 -3.01 -1.05
CA HIS A 88 20.19 -3.88 0.08
C HIS A 88 20.16 -3.12 1.42
N THR A 89 19.48 -1.97 1.44
CA THR A 89 19.41 -1.10 2.63
C THR A 89 18.98 -1.90 3.86
N PRO A 90 19.78 -1.90 4.95
CA PRO A 90 19.42 -2.59 6.17
C PRO A 90 18.18 -1.96 6.80
N ILE A 91 17.47 -2.75 7.61
CA ILE A 91 16.32 -2.27 8.36
C ILE A 91 16.82 -1.63 9.66
N ASP A 92 16.44 -0.38 9.91
CA ASP A 92 16.72 0.28 11.18
C ASP A 92 15.97 -0.35 12.35
N ASP A 93 16.59 -0.38 13.54
CA ASP A 93 16.05 -1.03 14.75
C ASP A 93 14.65 -0.55 15.15
N VAL A 94 14.33 0.73 14.89
CA VAL A 94 13.01 1.29 15.18
C VAL A 94 11.89 0.56 14.42
N PHE A 95 12.20 -0.03 13.26
CA PHE A 95 11.25 -0.79 12.44
C PHE A 95 11.29 -2.31 12.70
N ALA A 96 12.15 -2.78 13.61
CA ALA A 96 12.36 -4.20 13.87
C ALA A 96 11.06 -4.97 14.20
N SER A 97 10.14 -4.32 14.92
CA SER A 97 8.83 -4.89 15.31
C SER A 97 7.91 -5.24 14.12
N ARG A 98 8.19 -4.73 12.92
CA ARG A 98 7.39 -4.97 11.71
C ARG A 98 8.19 -5.60 10.56
N VAL A 99 9.36 -6.16 10.85
CA VAL A 99 10.13 -6.96 9.89
C VAL A 99 9.20 -8.01 9.27
N TRP A 100 9.20 -8.09 7.95
CA TRP A 100 8.40 -9.05 7.22
C TRP A 100 9.20 -10.32 6.99
N LYS A 101 8.60 -11.44 7.38
CA LYS A 101 9.07 -12.77 7.03
C LYS A 101 8.03 -13.29 6.06
N GLU A 102 8.41 -13.45 4.80
CA GLU A 102 7.54 -14.14 3.85
C GLU A 102 7.18 -15.51 4.44
N ALA A 103 5.90 -15.89 4.32
CA ALA A 103 5.52 -17.27 4.63
C ALA A 103 6.32 -18.19 3.70
N ALA A 104 6.95 -19.20 4.29
CA ALA A 104 7.73 -20.22 3.56
C ALA A 104 6.86 -21.01 2.58
#